data_AF-A0A7K9FT33-F1
#
_entry.id   AF-A0A7K9FT33-F1
#
_cell.length_a   1.000
_cell.length_b   1.000
_cell.length_c   1.000
_cell.angle_alpha   90.00
_cell.angle_beta   90.00
_cell.angle_gamma   90.00
#
_symmetry.space_group_name_H-M   'P 1'
#
loop_
_entity.id
_entity.type
_entity.pdbx_description
1 polymer ?
#
loop_
_entity_poly.entity_id
_entity_poly.type
_entity_poly.pdbx_seq_one_letter_code
_entity_poly.pdbx_strand_id
1 'polypeptide(L)'
;QEEDIMLLSDRKCNTRLFHRKWNPVELSVPDRVMLVEAELDLVTAMLGLPADPSFTETRQRPLAFLSQAREDLRGCMATEALSYQPSGKLRHWLQKLQTAKKTETTGCLEASAIIHIFQVLDDLRCAAFQEQCI
;
A
#
# COMPACT_ATOMS: atom_id res chain seq x y z
N GLN A 1 -4.35 31.37 -6.64
CA GLN A 1 -5.08 30.77 -7.78
C GLN A 1 -4.16 29.85 -8.59
N GLU A 2 -2.93 30.26 -8.92
CA GLU A 2 -1.92 29.36 -9.54
C GLU A 2 -1.35 28.31 -8.57
N GLU A 3 -1.09 28.70 -7.31
CA GLU A 3 -0.61 27.79 -6.26
C GLU A 3 -1.59 26.63 -6.00
N ASP A 4 -2.90 26.89 -5.99
CA ASP A 4 -3.93 25.84 -5.85
C ASP A 4 -3.93 24.87 -7.03
N ILE A 5 -3.70 25.36 -8.25
CA ILE A 5 -3.61 24.51 -9.45
C ILE A 5 -2.35 23.64 -9.40
N MET A 6 -1.22 24.20 -8.95
CA MET A 6 0.01 23.44 -8.74
C MET A 6 -0.18 22.36 -7.66
N LEU A 7 -0.81 22.69 -6.52
CA LEU A 7 -1.14 21.72 -5.46
C LEU A 7 -2.09 20.61 -5.93
N LEU A 8 -3.08 20.93 -6.75
CA LEU A 8 -3.98 19.93 -7.34
C LEU A 8 -3.27 19.06 -8.37
N SER A 9 -2.34 19.62 -9.14
CA SER A 9 -1.53 18.88 -10.11
C SER A 9 -0.54 17.93 -9.43
N ASP A 10 0.05 18.36 -8.30
CA ASP A 10 0.98 17.57 -7.51
C ASP A 10 0.28 16.35 -6.87
N ARG A 11 -1.02 16.43 -6.58
CA ARG A 11 -1.79 15.31 -6.02
C ARG A 11 -2.32 14.34 -7.07
N LYS A 12 -2.17 14.64 -8.36
CA LYS A 12 -2.73 13.83 -9.44
C LYS A 12 -1.72 12.77 -9.90
N CYS A 13 -2.04 11.52 -9.64
CA CYS A 13 -1.24 10.39 -10.12
C CYS A 13 -1.52 10.05 -11.58
N ASN A 14 -0.47 9.80 -12.36
CA ASN A 14 -0.59 9.19 -13.69
C ASN A 14 -0.83 7.67 -13.57
N THR A 15 -0.21 7.06 -12.57
CA THR A 15 -0.28 5.63 -12.28
C THR A 15 -1.38 5.31 -11.28
N ARG A 16 -2.38 4.54 -11.71
CA ARG A 16 -3.47 4.09 -10.83
C ARG A 16 -3.09 2.80 -10.08
N LEU A 17 -2.41 2.91 -8.95
CA LEU A 17 -1.89 1.74 -8.20
C LEU A 17 -2.99 0.87 -7.61
N PHE A 18 -3.93 1.47 -6.89
CA PHE A 18 -4.97 0.74 -6.15
C PHE A 18 -6.19 0.38 -7.01
N HIS A 19 -6.28 0.88 -8.25
CA HIS A 19 -7.30 0.46 -9.21
C HIS A 19 -6.87 -0.83 -9.91
N ARG A 20 -7.08 -1.95 -9.22
CA ARG A 20 -6.82 -3.30 -9.70
C ARG A 20 -8.06 -3.86 -10.40
N LYS A 21 -7.87 -4.66 -11.45
CA LYS A 21 -8.95 -5.41 -12.13
C LYS A 21 -9.25 -6.77 -11.45
N TRP A 22 -8.55 -7.06 -10.37
CA TRP A 22 -8.60 -8.31 -9.63
C TRP A 22 -8.71 -8.00 -8.13
N ASN A 23 -9.32 -8.89 -7.38
CA ASN A 23 -9.49 -8.81 -5.93
C ASN A 23 -8.46 -9.72 -5.22
N PRO A 24 -7.93 -9.35 -4.02
CA PRO A 24 -7.10 -10.23 -3.21
C PRO A 24 -7.60 -11.68 -3.09
N VAL A 25 -8.92 -11.93 -3.03
CA VAL A 25 -9.49 -13.29 -2.96
C VAL A 25 -9.07 -14.17 -4.14
N GLU A 26 -8.76 -13.58 -5.30
CA GLU A 26 -8.29 -14.31 -6.49
C GLU A 26 -6.81 -14.69 -6.43
N LEU A 27 -6.06 -14.15 -5.48
CA LEU A 27 -4.65 -14.46 -5.27
C LEU A 27 -4.49 -15.65 -4.33
N SER A 28 -3.37 -16.35 -4.45
CA SER A 28 -2.97 -17.34 -3.43
C SER A 28 -2.62 -16.65 -2.11
N VAL A 29 -2.66 -17.38 -0.99
CA VAL A 29 -2.36 -16.81 0.34
C VAL A 29 -0.99 -16.11 0.38
N PRO A 30 0.12 -16.69 -0.13
CA PRO A 30 1.41 -15.98 -0.13
C PRO A 30 1.40 -14.71 -0.99
N ASP A 31 0.74 -14.74 -2.17
CA ASP A 31 0.59 -13.55 -3.00
C ASP A 31 -0.20 -12.44 -2.28
N ARG A 32 -1.25 -12.78 -1.51
CA ARG A 32 -2.01 -11.81 -0.71
C ARG A 32 -1.13 -11.16 0.35
N VAL A 33 -0.34 -11.95 1.06
CA VAL A 33 0.58 -11.46 2.09
C VAL A 33 1.62 -10.51 1.47
N MET A 34 2.24 -10.90 0.36
CA MET A 34 3.22 -10.06 -0.36
C MET A 34 2.61 -8.76 -0.90
N LEU A 35 1.37 -8.82 -1.41
CA LEU A 35 0.64 -7.65 -1.86
C LEU A 35 0.42 -6.65 -0.72
N VAL A 36 -0.13 -7.13 0.39
CA VAL A 36 -0.48 -6.27 1.53
C VAL A 36 0.78 -5.72 2.20
N GLU A 37 1.86 -6.49 2.29
CA GLU A 37 3.14 -5.99 2.80
C GLU A 37 3.62 -4.78 1.98
N ALA A 38 3.57 -4.88 0.64
CA ALA A 38 3.98 -3.81 -0.25
C ALA A 38 3.04 -2.59 -0.21
N GLU A 39 1.74 -2.81 -0.01
CA GLU A 39 0.75 -1.74 0.19
C GLU A 39 0.97 -1.00 1.52
N LEU A 40 1.15 -1.74 2.62
CA LEU A 40 1.46 -1.20 3.93
C LEU A 40 2.79 -0.45 3.93
N ASP A 41 3.80 -0.95 3.20
CA ASP A 41 5.07 -0.25 3.04
C ASP A 41 4.90 1.12 2.37
N LEU A 42 4.16 1.18 1.27
CA LEU A 42 3.86 2.45 0.59
C LEU A 42 3.09 3.39 1.53
N VAL A 43 1.98 2.92 2.10
CA VAL A 43 1.10 3.75 2.93
C VAL A 43 1.81 4.27 4.17
N THR A 44 2.55 3.41 4.87
CA THR A 44 3.30 3.80 6.07
C THR A 44 4.37 4.83 5.74
N ALA A 45 5.09 4.66 4.62
CA ALA A 45 6.09 5.63 4.17
C ALA A 45 5.47 6.99 3.85
N MET A 46 4.32 7.02 3.16
CA MET A 46 3.64 8.25 2.79
C MET A 46 3.00 8.95 3.99
N LEU A 47 2.31 8.20 4.84
CA LEU A 47 1.74 8.74 6.08
C LEU A 47 2.83 9.14 7.10
N GLY A 48 4.08 8.69 6.94
CA GLY A 48 5.21 9.09 7.78
C GLY A 48 5.86 10.42 7.38
N LEU A 49 5.49 11.01 6.24
CA LEU A 49 6.06 12.28 5.76
C LEU A 49 5.74 13.45 6.70
N PRO A 50 6.60 14.47 6.82
CA PRO A 50 6.30 15.66 7.61
C PRO A 50 4.95 16.27 7.22
N ALA A 51 4.11 16.54 8.22
CA ALA A 51 2.79 17.12 8.03
C ALA A 51 2.48 18.12 9.13
N ASP A 52 1.31 18.75 9.06
CA ASP A 52 0.88 19.67 10.11
C ASP A 52 0.81 18.95 11.49
N PRO A 53 0.98 19.70 12.60
CA PRO A 53 1.01 19.10 13.93
C PRO A 53 -0.24 18.29 14.28
N SER A 54 -1.43 18.75 13.84
CA SER A 54 -2.69 18.09 14.17
C SER A 54 -2.84 16.74 13.46
N PHE A 55 -2.44 16.66 12.19
CA PHE A 55 -2.42 15.40 11.45
C PHE A 55 -1.34 14.47 11.99
N THR A 56 -0.17 15.02 12.33
CA THR A 56 0.93 14.25 12.93
C THR A 56 0.50 13.56 14.22
N GLU A 57 -0.20 14.25 15.12
CA GLU A 57 -0.75 13.68 16.36
C GLU A 57 -1.83 12.62 16.05
N THR A 58 -2.79 12.96 15.17
CA THR A 58 -3.91 12.08 14.82
C THR A 58 -3.45 10.74 14.23
N ARG A 59 -2.40 10.75 13.39
CA ARG A 59 -1.94 9.57 12.67
C ARG A 59 -0.95 8.70 13.45
N GLN A 60 -0.51 9.08 14.65
CA GLN A 60 0.49 8.31 15.42
C GLN A 60 0.06 6.87 15.68
N ARG A 61 -1.14 6.68 16.25
CA ARG A 61 -1.67 5.34 16.54
C ARG A 61 -1.95 4.53 15.26
N PRO A 62 -2.59 5.10 14.21
CA PRO A 62 -2.69 4.44 12.92
C PRO A 62 -1.35 3.99 12.33
N LEU A 63 -0.33 4.86 12.31
CA LEU A 63 1.01 4.53 11.79
C LEU A 63 1.67 3.40 12.56
N ALA A 64 1.57 3.41 13.89
CA ALA A 64 2.13 2.35 14.72
C ALA A 64 1.48 0.99 14.41
N PHE A 65 0.15 0.97 14.25
CA PHE A 65 -0.58 -0.23 13.84
C PHE A 65 -0.17 -0.74 12.46
N LEU A 66 -0.12 0.15 11.45
CA LEU A 66 0.25 -0.22 10.08
C LEU A 66 1.69 -0.73 10.00
N SER A 67 2.61 -0.10 10.74
CA SER A 67 4.00 -0.53 10.83
C SER A 67 4.11 -1.91 11.46
N GLN A 68 3.40 -2.16 12.56
CA GLN A 68 3.40 -3.47 13.22
C GLN A 68 2.81 -4.55 12.31
N ALA A 69 1.68 -4.29 11.66
CA ALA A 69 1.07 -5.22 10.72
C ALA A 69 2.03 -5.59 9.57
N ARG A 70 2.82 -4.64 9.06
CA ARG A 70 3.84 -4.91 8.04
C ARG A 70 4.92 -5.86 8.57
N GLU A 71 5.43 -5.65 9.77
CA GLU A 71 6.45 -6.53 10.35
C GLU A 71 5.88 -7.93 10.64
N ASP A 72 4.63 -8.04 11.08
CA ASP A 72 3.95 -9.33 11.27
C ASP A 72 3.86 -10.11 9.94
N LEU A 73 3.48 -9.45 8.84
CA LEU A 73 3.42 -10.07 7.51
C LEU A 73 4.81 -10.50 7.01
N ARG A 74 5.86 -9.71 7.29
CA ARG A 74 7.25 -10.12 6.99
C ARG A 74 7.65 -11.37 7.76
N GLY A 75 7.22 -11.47 9.02
CA GLY A 75 7.38 -12.66 9.84
C GLY A 75 6.72 -13.90 9.21
N CYS A 76 5.50 -13.77 8.68
CA CYS A 76 4.80 -14.85 8.00
C CYS A 76 5.54 -15.34 6.74
N MET A 77 6.19 -14.45 6.00
CA MET A 77 6.89 -14.79 4.76
C MET A 77 8.32 -15.29 4.95
N ALA A 78 8.92 -15.14 6.13
CA ALA A 78 10.33 -15.43 6.37
C ALA A 78 10.74 -16.87 5.99
N THR A 79 9.84 -17.84 6.17
CA THR A 79 10.04 -19.25 5.82
C THR A 79 9.69 -19.61 4.38
N GLU A 80 8.76 -18.89 3.75
CA GLU A 80 8.22 -19.22 2.42
C GLU A 80 8.90 -18.44 1.28
N ALA A 81 9.48 -17.28 1.58
CA ALA A 81 10.00 -16.34 0.58
C ALA A 81 11.24 -16.84 -0.19
N LEU A 82 11.97 -17.84 0.30
CA LEU A 82 13.23 -18.28 -0.32
C LEU A 82 13.03 -19.02 -1.66
N SER A 83 11.84 -19.55 -1.93
CA SER A 83 11.54 -20.28 -3.17
C SER A 83 10.27 -19.82 -3.88
N TYR A 84 9.40 -19.06 -3.18
CA TYR A 84 8.13 -18.65 -3.74
C TYR A 84 8.30 -17.60 -4.85
N GLN A 85 7.64 -17.83 -5.98
CA GLN A 85 7.60 -16.90 -7.09
C GLN A 85 6.20 -16.28 -7.18
N PRO A 86 6.09 -14.94 -7.11
CA PRO A 86 4.79 -14.28 -7.15
C PRO A 86 4.11 -14.53 -8.50
N SER A 87 2.78 -14.62 -8.47
CA SER A 87 1.98 -14.77 -9.70
C SER A 87 2.23 -13.64 -10.68
N GLY A 88 1.92 -13.87 -11.96
CA GLY A 88 2.06 -12.84 -13.00
C GLY A 88 1.27 -11.56 -12.69
N LYS A 89 0.07 -11.70 -12.09
CA LYS A 89 -0.77 -10.57 -11.64
C LYS A 89 -0.03 -9.74 -10.61
N LEU A 90 0.46 -10.38 -9.54
CA LEU A 90 1.16 -9.69 -8.46
C LEU A 90 2.48 -9.09 -8.94
N ARG A 91 3.27 -9.83 -9.69
CA ARG A 91 4.56 -9.36 -10.23
C ARG A 91 4.40 -8.09 -11.07
N HIS A 92 3.40 -8.06 -11.95
CA HIS A 92 3.10 -6.87 -12.74
C HIS A 92 2.70 -5.67 -11.86
N TRP A 93 1.88 -5.90 -10.83
CA TRP A 93 1.49 -4.86 -9.89
C TRP A 93 2.68 -4.33 -9.08
N LEU A 94 3.55 -5.22 -8.58
CA LEU A 94 4.77 -4.84 -7.85
C LEU A 94 5.72 -4.01 -8.74
N GLN A 95 5.89 -4.39 -10.01
CA GLN A 95 6.65 -3.58 -10.97
C GLN A 95 6.03 -2.21 -11.16
N LYS A 96 4.70 -2.12 -11.30
CA LYS A 96 3.98 -0.86 -11.42
C LYS A 96 4.14 0.01 -10.18
N LEU A 97 4.12 -0.57 -8.98
CA LEU A 97 4.41 0.11 -7.72
C LEU A 97 5.82 0.70 -7.70
N GLN A 98 6.83 -0.09 -8.09
CA GLN A 98 8.22 0.38 -8.12
C GLN A 98 8.44 1.50 -9.15
N THR A 99 7.77 1.44 -10.30
CA THR A 99 7.78 2.53 -11.27
C THR A 99 7.12 3.78 -10.68
N ALA A 100 5.94 3.65 -10.09
CA ALA A 100 5.21 4.79 -9.51
C ALA A 100 6.02 5.49 -8.40
N LYS A 101 6.67 4.72 -7.51
CA LYS A 101 7.57 5.27 -6.47
C LYS A 101 8.72 6.11 -7.05
N LYS A 102 9.10 5.91 -8.32
CA LYS A 102 10.17 6.64 -9.00
C LYS A 102 9.68 7.79 -9.88
N THR A 103 8.47 7.69 -10.43
CA THR A 103 7.98 8.61 -11.48
C THR A 103 6.86 9.53 -11.02
N GLU A 104 6.10 9.15 -10.01
CA GLU A 104 5.04 10.01 -9.46
C GLU A 104 5.62 11.00 -8.46
N THR A 105 4.93 12.12 -8.28
CA THR A 105 5.26 13.11 -7.25
C THR A 105 4.91 12.59 -5.86
N THR A 106 5.56 13.14 -4.84
CA THR A 106 5.30 12.79 -3.44
C THR A 106 3.85 13.11 -3.05
N GLY A 107 3.31 14.27 -3.43
CA GLY A 107 1.94 14.64 -3.11
C GLY A 107 0.89 13.70 -3.73
N CYS A 108 1.15 13.15 -4.92
CA CYS A 108 0.30 12.13 -5.53
C CYS A 108 0.31 10.85 -4.70
N LEU A 109 1.49 10.35 -4.34
CA LEU A 109 1.61 9.11 -3.60
C LEU A 109 1.01 9.24 -2.18
N GLU A 110 1.18 10.40 -1.54
CA GLU A 110 0.54 10.73 -0.28
C GLU A 110 -0.99 10.78 -0.39
N ALA A 111 -1.53 11.51 -1.37
CA ALA A 111 -2.96 11.56 -1.60
C ALA A 111 -3.54 10.16 -1.90
N SER A 112 -2.84 9.37 -2.72
CA SER A 112 -3.20 7.99 -3.03
C SER A 112 -3.23 7.10 -1.78
N ALA A 113 -2.21 7.19 -0.92
CA ALA A 113 -2.15 6.45 0.34
C ALA A 113 -3.30 6.81 1.28
N ILE A 114 -3.64 8.10 1.41
CA ILE A 114 -4.75 8.57 2.24
C ILE A 114 -6.10 8.08 1.70
N ILE A 115 -6.33 8.21 0.40
CA ILE A 115 -7.60 7.83 -0.24
C ILE A 115 -7.84 6.31 -0.15
N HIS A 116 -6.79 5.51 -0.28
CA HIS A 116 -6.89 4.06 -0.37
C HIS A 116 -6.59 3.31 0.94
N ILE A 117 -6.44 4.00 2.08
CA ILE A 117 -6.11 3.34 3.36
C ILE A 117 -7.11 2.24 3.74
N PHE A 118 -8.41 2.46 3.55
CA PHE A 118 -9.43 1.46 3.89
C PHE A 118 -9.37 0.25 2.96
N GLN A 119 -9.02 0.44 1.69
CA GLN A 119 -8.79 -0.67 0.78
C GLN A 119 -7.61 -1.53 1.26
N VAL A 120 -6.51 -0.91 1.71
CA VAL A 120 -5.36 -1.63 2.28
C VAL A 120 -5.73 -2.37 3.57
N LEU A 121 -6.59 -1.81 4.41
CA LEU A 121 -7.09 -2.48 5.61
C LEU A 121 -7.99 -3.68 5.27
N ASP A 122 -8.82 -3.58 4.23
CA ASP A 122 -9.62 -4.70 3.74
C ASP A 122 -8.75 -5.80 3.12
N ASP A 123 -7.72 -5.41 2.35
CA ASP A 123 -6.73 -6.33 1.80
C ASP A 123 -5.97 -7.04 2.94
N LEU A 124 -5.57 -6.31 3.99
CA LEU A 124 -4.94 -6.86 5.20
C LEU A 124 -5.85 -7.85 5.91
N ARG A 125 -7.13 -7.51 6.10
CA ARG A 125 -8.12 -8.42 6.66
C ARG A 125 -8.21 -9.71 5.83
N CYS A 126 -8.21 -9.59 4.50
CA CYS A 126 -8.24 -10.75 3.61
C CYS A 126 -6.99 -11.62 3.73
N ALA A 127 -5.80 -11.02 3.80
CA ALA A 127 -4.56 -11.75 4.02
C ALA A 127 -4.56 -12.49 5.37
N ALA A 128 -5.06 -11.85 6.44
CA ALA A 128 -5.17 -12.45 7.77
C ALA A 128 -6.14 -13.64 7.82
N PHE A 129 -7.22 -13.62 7.03
CA PHE A 129 -8.19 -14.72 6.95
C PHE A 129 -7.74 -15.90 6.10
N GLN A 130 -6.64 -15.79 5.35
CA GLN A 130 -6.09 -16.89 4.54
C GLN A 130 -7.17 -17.54 3.65
N GLU A 131 -7.40 -18.85 3.73
CA GLU A 131 -8.42 -19.56 2.94
C GLU A 131 -9.86 -19.12 3.25
N GLN A 132 -10.09 -18.48 4.39
CA GLN A 132 -11.41 -18.00 4.82
C GLN A 132 -11.76 -16.62 4.22
N CYS A 133 -10.85 -15.99 3.48
CA CYS A 133 -11.19 -14.79 2.73
C CYS A 133 -12.00 -15.15 1.47
N ILE A 134 -13.27 -14.73 1.44
CA ILE A 134 -14.27 -15.00 0.40
C ILE A 134 -14.71 -13.70 -0.27
#